data_AF-A0A3P6S140-F1
#
_entry.id   AF-A0A3P6S140-F1
#
_cell.length_a   1.000
_cell.length_b   1.000
_cell.length_c   1.000
_cell.angle_alpha   90.00
_cell.angle_beta   90.00
_cell.angle_gamma   90.00
#
_symmetry.space_group_name_H-M   'P 1'
#
loop_
_entity.id
_entity.type
_entity.pdbx_description
1 polymer ?
#
loop_
_entity_poly.entity_id
_entity_poly.type
_entity_poly.pdbx_seq_one_letter_code
_entity_poly.pdbx_strand_id
1 'polypeptide(L)'
;MQRMIENGEFLEHASFGGNTYGTSKKAVKDVECTGKICVLDIELQGVLSIKKSNLNARFILIRPPSLEILVSELILSDLIFCEALELSLGMNAFFEPFFDYGYEKRLRDRGTEKEEDIEKRLKHAREDLKASEQNPDLFDLVIINDDLETAYKQFIAAIEDDLMSISSA
;
A
#
# COMPACT_ATOMS: atom_id res chain seq x y z
N MET A 1 22.38 -0.90 -5.78
CA MET A 1 21.03 -1.34 -6.21
C MET A 1 21.09 -2.55 -7.12
N GLN A 2 21.66 -2.46 -8.33
CA GLN A 2 21.66 -3.56 -9.31
C GLN A 2 22.15 -4.91 -8.77
N ARG A 3 23.29 -4.92 -8.06
CA ARG A 3 23.85 -6.14 -7.45
C ARG A 3 22.92 -6.77 -6.40
N MET A 4 22.19 -5.96 -5.64
CA MET A 4 21.26 -6.45 -4.62
C MET A 4 19.97 -6.99 -5.26
N ILE A 5 19.55 -6.42 -6.40
CA ILE A 5 18.45 -6.96 -7.23
C ILE A 5 18.86 -8.33 -7.78
N GLU A 6 20.06 -8.44 -8.37
CA GLU A 6 20.61 -9.70 -8.90
C GLU A 6 20.77 -10.78 -7.82
N ASN A 7 21.13 -10.38 -6.60
CA ASN A 7 21.21 -11.27 -5.45
C ASN A 7 19.83 -11.65 -4.86
N GLY A 8 18.73 -11.09 -5.37
CA GLY A 8 17.38 -11.34 -4.85
C GLY A 8 17.17 -10.82 -3.43
N GLU A 9 17.83 -9.71 -3.05
CA GLU A 9 17.76 -9.12 -1.70
C GLU A 9 16.52 -8.23 -1.50
N PHE A 10 15.78 -7.95 -2.57
CA PHE A 10 14.53 -7.19 -2.54
C PHE A 10 13.31 -8.10 -2.56
N LEU A 11 12.25 -7.71 -1.84
CA LEU A 11 10.92 -8.30 -1.96
C LEU A 11 10.24 -7.82 -3.25
N GLU A 12 10.41 -6.54 -3.54
CA GLU A 12 9.98 -5.89 -4.76
C GLU A 12 10.91 -4.72 -5.09
N HIS A 13 10.94 -4.34 -6.37
CA HIS A 13 11.61 -3.13 -6.81
C HIS A 13 10.87 -2.52 -8.00
N ALA A 14 10.86 -1.19 -8.08
CA ALA A 14 10.26 -0.44 -9.18
C ALA A 14 11.19 0.70 -9.60
N SER A 15 11.08 1.13 -10.85
CA SER A 15 11.84 2.27 -11.38
C SER A 15 10.89 3.38 -11.78
N PHE A 16 11.02 4.56 -11.17
CA PHE A 16 10.16 5.72 -11.42
C PHE A 16 11.01 7.00 -11.49
N GLY A 17 10.76 7.83 -12.50
CA GLY A 17 11.47 9.11 -12.68
C GLY A 17 13.00 8.97 -12.84
N GLY A 18 13.48 7.83 -13.35
CA GLY A 18 14.91 7.52 -13.45
C GLY A 18 15.56 7.02 -12.16
N ASN A 19 14.80 6.94 -11.06
CA ASN A 19 15.25 6.37 -9.78
C ASN A 19 14.71 4.95 -9.61
N THR A 20 15.44 4.11 -8.87
CA THR A 20 15.00 2.76 -8.51
C THR A 20 14.72 2.68 -7.02
N TYR A 21 13.52 2.21 -6.68
CA TYR A 21 13.04 2.01 -5.33
C TYR A 21 12.80 0.52 -5.09
N GLY A 22 12.81 0.10 -3.84
CA GLY A 22 12.48 -1.27 -3.50
C GLY A 22 12.49 -1.54 -2.01
N THR A 23 11.64 -2.47 -1.61
CA THR A 23 11.53 -2.93 -0.23
C THR A 23 12.52 -4.07 -0.01
N SER A 24 13.57 -3.84 0.78
CA SER A 24 14.58 -4.87 1.04
C SER A 24 14.07 -5.92 2.03
N LYS A 25 14.43 -7.19 1.80
CA LYS A 25 14.11 -8.29 2.74
C LYS A 25 14.70 -8.04 4.13
N LYS A 26 15.85 -7.35 4.19
CA LYS A 26 16.50 -6.99 5.44
C LYS A 26 15.65 -5.99 6.24
N ALA A 27 15.13 -4.94 5.60
CA ALA A 27 14.31 -3.94 6.27
C ALA A 27 13.06 -4.56 6.93
N VAL A 28 12.40 -5.50 6.25
CA VAL A 28 11.26 -6.23 6.82
C VAL A 28 11.66 -7.06 8.04
N LYS A 29 12.76 -7.81 7.94
CA LYS A 29 13.31 -8.59 9.07
C LYS A 29 13.72 -7.70 10.25
N ASP A 30 14.32 -6.54 9.97
CA ASP A 30 14.75 -5.61 11.01
C ASP A 30 13.53 -5.10 11.80
N VAL A 31 12.40 -4.81 11.13
CA VAL A 31 11.14 -4.44 11.80
C VAL A 31 10.56 -5.61 12.61
N GLU A 32 10.53 -6.81 12.03
CA GLU A 32 10.06 -8.02 12.72
C GLU A 32 10.86 -8.29 14.01
N CYS A 33 12.19 -8.12 13.97
CA CYS A 33 13.06 -8.26 15.14
C CYS A 33 12.79 -7.23 16.25
N THR A 34 12.08 -6.13 15.96
CA THR A 34 11.66 -5.16 17.00
C THR A 34 10.36 -5.54 17.71
N GLY A 35 9.76 -6.70 17.38
CA GLY A 35 8.45 -7.08 17.91
C GLY A 35 7.34 -6.17 17.39
N LYS A 36 7.40 -5.80 16.10
CA LYS A 36 6.38 -4.97 15.45
C LYS A 36 5.86 -5.66 14.19
N ILE A 37 4.61 -5.39 13.84
CA ILE A 37 4.04 -5.77 12.55
C ILE A 37 4.66 -4.87 11.48
N CYS A 38 5.30 -5.47 10.48
CA CYS A 38 5.72 -4.77 9.29
C CYS A 38 4.53 -4.66 8.34
N VAL A 39 4.03 -3.44 8.13
CA VAL A 39 3.02 -3.19 7.10
C VAL A 39 3.69 -2.65 5.85
N LEU A 40 3.38 -3.26 4.71
CA LEU A 40 3.90 -2.91 3.41
C LEU A 40 2.76 -2.37 2.55
N ASP A 41 2.91 -1.14 2.08
CA ASP A 41 2.07 -0.55 1.04
C ASP A 41 2.72 -0.86 -0.32
N ILE A 42 2.05 -1.69 -1.13
CA ILE A 42 2.60 -2.27 -2.36
C ILE A 42 1.53 -2.37 -3.45
N GLU A 43 1.97 -2.25 -4.70
CA GLU A 43 1.14 -2.47 -5.89
C GLU A 43 0.89 -3.97 -6.14
N LEU A 44 -0.01 -4.30 -7.07
CA LEU A 44 -0.35 -5.69 -7.39
C LEU A 44 0.87 -6.50 -7.86
N GLN A 45 1.80 -5.88 -8.60
CA GLN A 45 3.05 -6.54 -8.99
C GLN A 45 3.92 -6.91 -7.77
N GLY A 46 3.94 -6.05 -6.74
CA GLY A 46 4.60 -6.33 -5.47
C GLY A 46 3.98 -7.53 -4.76
N VAL A 47 2.65 -7.62 -4.73
CA VAL A 47 1.91 -8.77 -4.18
C VAL A 47 2.33 -10.08 -4.88
N LEU A 48 2.34 -10.08 -6.20
CA LEU A 48 2.76 -11.24 -7.00
C LEU A 48 4.21 -11.63 -6.77
N SER A 49 5.10 -10.65 -6.54
CA SER A 49 6.50 -10.90 -6.21
C SER A 49 6.65 -11.53 -4.83
N ILE A 50 5.96 -10.99 -3.82
CA ILE A 50 6.06 -11.47 -2.44
C ILE A 50 5.46 -12.87 -2.28
N LYS A 51 4.35 -13.18 -2.97
CA LYS A 51 3.78 -14.55 -2.96
C LYS A 51 4.71 -15.62 -3.55
N LYS A 52 5.66 -15.24 -4.41
CA LYS A 52 6.72 -16.16 -4.91
C LYS A 52 7.85 -16.36 -3.90
N SER A 53 7.89 -15.55 -2.85
CA SER A 53 8.86 -15.66 -1.76
C SER A 53 8.32 -16.53 -0.62
N ASN A 54 9.17 -16.91 0.32
CA ASN A 54 8.77 -17.64 1.52
C ASN A 54 8.32 -16.70 2.66
N LEU A 55 7.97 -15.44 2.37
CA LEU A 55 7.46 -14.52 3.38
C LEU A 55 6.03 -14.94 3.75
N ASN A 56 5.83 -15.28 5.02
CA ASN A 56 4.50 -15.51 5.56
C ASN A 56 3.83 -14.16 5.82
N ALA A 57 3.14 -13.62 4.81
CA ALA A 57 2.48 -12.33 4.86
C ALA A 57 0.97 -12.49 4.65
N ARG A 58 0.18 -11.64 5.31
CA ARG A 58 -1.24 -11.47 5.03
C ARG A 58 -1.43 -10.37 3.98
N PHE A 59 -2.24 -10.65 2.96
CA PHE A 59 -2.50 -9.77 1.84
C PHE A 59 -3.92 -9.23 1.94
N ILE A 60 -4.04 -7.94 2.26
CA ILE A 60 -5.32 -7.24 2.38
C ILE A 60 -5.45 -6.27 1.21
N LEU A 61 -6.44 -6.47 0.35
CA LEU A 61 -6.78 -5.52 -0.71
C LEU A 61 -7.75 -4.48 -0.17
N ILE A 62 -7.36 -3.21 -0.20
CA ILE A 62 -8.28 -2.08 0.03
C ILE A 62 -8.57 -1.48 -1.33
N ARG A 63 -9.82 -1.54 -1.79
CA ARG A 63 -10.20 -1.04 -3.11
C ARG A 63 -11.39 -0.08 -3.03
N PRO A 64 -11.50 0.90 -3.96
CA PRO A 64 -12.72 1.68 -4.08
C PRO A 64 -13.91 0.77 -4.44
N PRO A 65 -15.15 1.22 -4.15
CA PRO A 65 -16.36 0.49 -4.50
C PRO A 65 -16.52 0.27 -6.02
N SER A 66 -15.99 1.18 -6.85
CA SER A 66 -16.02 1.04 -8.31
C SER A 66 -14.78 1.65 -9.00
N LEU A 67 -14.52 1.18 -10.23
CA LEU A 67 -13.52 1.75 -11.14
C LEU A 67 -13.80 3.21 -11.52
N GLU A 68 -15.08 3.61 -11.59
CA GLU A 68 -15.48 4.98 -11.92
C GLU A 68 -15.05 5.97 -10.83
N ILE A 69 -15.14 5.51 -9.57
CA ILE A 69 -14.66 6.23 -8.39
C ILE A 69 -13.13 6.26 -8.36
N LEU A 70 -12.42 5.20 -8.79
CA LEU A 70 -10.95 5.24 -8.87
C LEU A 70 -10.43 6.42 -9.70
N VAL A 71 -11.03 6.65 -10.88
CA VAL A 71 -10.60 7.71 -11.81
C VAL A 71 -10.90 9.10 -11.25
N SER A 72 -11.98 9.22 -10.48
CA SER A 72 -12.48 10.50 -10.02
C SER A 72 -12.05 10.84 -8.58
N GLU A 73 -11.64 9.85 -7.77
CA GLU A 73 -11.77 9.91 -6.31
C GLU A 73 -10.85 8.94 -5.54
N LEU A 74 -9.61 8.67 -5.94
CA LEU A 74 -8.72 7.91 -5.04
C LEU A 74 -8.44 8.77 -3.80
N ILE A 75 -9.31 8.67 -2.81
CA ILE A 75 -9.04 8.96 -1.42
C ILE A 75 -8.48 7.63 -0.89
N LEU A 76 -7.49 7.71 0.02
CA LEU A 76 -7.04 6.66 0.93
C LEU A 76 -5.83 5.74 0.63
N SER A 77 -5.13 5.71 -0.51
CA SER A 77 -3.84 4.95 -0.52
C SER A 77 -2.72 5.72 0.18
N ASP A 78 -2.64 7.04 -0.04
CA ASP A 78 -1.53 7.84 0.48
C ASP A 78 -1.73 8.30 1.94
N LEU A 79 -2.96 8.26 2.48
CA LEU A 79 -3.30 8.98 3.73
C LEU A 79 -3.61 8.09 4.94
N ILE A 80 -4.10 6.86 4.76
CA ILE A 80 -4.56 6.07 5.93
C ILE A 80 -3.43 5.50 6.77
N PHE A 81 -2.28 5.18 6.18
CA PHE A 81 -1.24 4.52 6.95
C PHE A 81 -0.52 5.43 7.94
N CYS A 82 -0.64 6.76 7.77
CA CYS A 82 0.01 7.72 8.65
C CYS A 82 -0.84 8.07 9.89
N GLU A 83 -2.14 8.38 9.74
CA GLU A 83 -2.95 8.90 10.86
C GLU A 83 -3.26 7.83 11.93
N ALA A 84 -3.47 6.57 11.54
CA ALA A 84 -3.84 5.51 12.48
C ALA A 84 -2.66 4.97 13.30
N LEU A 85 -1.43 5.07 12.80
CA LEU A 85 -0.23 4.62 13.53
C LEU A 85 0.24 5.66 14.57
N GLU A 86 0.04 6.95 14.31
CA GLU A 86 0.54 8.01 15.20
C GLU A 86 -0.13 8.03 16.56
N LEU A 87 -1.44 7.77 16.60
CA LEU A 87 -2.22 7.83 17.84
C LEU A 87 -1.94 6.67 18.82
N SER A 88 -1.29 5.59 18.37
CA SER A 88 -0.89 4.47 19.24
C SER A 88 0.62 4.32 19.47
N LEU A 89 1.48 4.91 18.63
CA LEU A 89 2.93 4.64 18.64
C LEU A 89 3.85 5.86 18.88
N GLY A 90 3.31 7.07 19.08
CA GLY A 90 4.09 8.21 19.56
C GLY A 90 5.15 8.71 18.57
N MET A 91 4.74 9.01 17.33
CA MET A 91 5.59 9.69 16.34
C MET A 91 5.05 11.09 16.06
N ASN A 92 5.96 12.06 15.90
CA ASN A 92 5.64 13.43 15.50
C ASN A 92 5.68 13.53 13.97
N ALA A 93 4.53 13.68 13.30
CA ALA A 93 4.47 14.34 12.01
C ALA A 93 3.42 15.46 12.05
N PHE A 94 3.73 16.56 11.40
CA PHE A 94 2.89 17.74 11.31
C PHE A 94 2.24 17.72 9.93
N PHE A 95 0.92 17.58 9.82
CA PHE A 95 0.23 17.73 8.54
C PHE A 95 -1.15 18.35 8.69
N GLU A 96 -1.44 19.35 7.84
CA GLU A 96 -2.73 20.05 7.79
C GLU A 96 -3.79 19.22 7.05
N PRO A 97 -5.06 19.27 7.49
CA PRO A 97 -6.12 18.46 6.93
C PRO A 97 -6.67 19.11 5.66
N PHE A 98 -6.86 18.33 4.59
CA PHE A 98 -7.78 18.73 3.54
C PHE A 98 -8.54 17.53 3.01
N PHE A 99 -9.86 17.54 3.23
CA PHE A 99 -10.83 16.71 2.54
C PHE A 99 -10.84 17.17 1.07
N ASP A 100 -10.22 16.43 0.14
CA ASP A 100 -10.42 16.67 -1.30
C ASP A 100 -10.38 15.39 -2.14
N TYR A 101 -11.48 15.21 -2.85
CA TYR A 101 -11.76 14.19 -3.84
C TYR A 101 -10.90 14.44 -5.10
N GLY A 102 -10.18 13.41 -5.61
CA GLY A 102 -9.54 13.44 -6.93
C GLY A 102 -8.06 13.07 -6.98
N TYR A 103 -7.74 11.81 -7.28
CA TYR A 103 -6.35 11.33 -7.48
C TYR A 103 -5.62 12.08 -8.60
N GLU A 104 -6.25 12.14 -9.77
CA GLU A 104 -5.71 12.81 -10.93
C GLU A 104 -5.53 14.31 -10.66
N LYS A 105 -6.56 14.94 -10.07
CA LYS A 105 -6.53 16.36 -9.69
C LYS A 105 -5.36 16.65 -8.74
N ARG A 106 -5.15 15.83 -7.70
CA ARG A 106 -4.02 15.99 -6.78
C ARG A 106 -2.66 15.77 -7.44
N LEU A 107 -2.53 14.82 -8.36
CA LEU A 107 -1.28 14.62 -9.12
C LEU A 107 -0.96 15.85 -9.98
N ARG A 108 -1.97 16.40 -10.65
CA ARG A 108 -1.85 17.61 -11.47
C ARG A 108 -1.58 18.87 -10.63
N ASP A 109 -2.28 19.03 -9.51
CA ASP A 109 -2.15 20.19 -8.61
C ASP A 109 -0.79 20.24 -7.92
N ARG A 110 -0.15 19.08 -7.66
CA ARG A 110 1.23 19.02 -7.16
C ARG A 110 2.24 19.60 -8.15
N GLY A 111 1.96 19.53 -9.45
CA GLY A 111 2.82 20.08 -10.51
C GLY A 111 4.23 19.47 -10.60
N THR A 112 4.48 18.36 -9.90
CA THR A 112 5.80 17.70 -9.81
C THR A 112 6.03 16.63 -10.87
N GLU A 113 4.98 16.23 -11.59
CA GLU A 113 5.01 15.13 -12.55
C GLU A 113 4.61 15.61 -13.96
N LYS A 114 5.15 14.96 -14.99
CA LYS A 114 4.78 15.24 -16.38
C LYS A 114 3.46 14.55 -16.71
N GLU A 115 2.73 15.12 -17.66
CA GLU A 115 1.45 14.59 -18.15
C GLU A 115 1.53 13.10 -18.52
N GLU A 116 2.57 12.71 -19.26
CA GLU A 116 2.80 11.33 -19.68
C GLU A 116 3.01 10.35 -18.50
N ASP A 117 3.54 10.84 -17.37
CA ASP A 117 3.78 10.01 -16.19
C ASP A 117 2.49 9.87 -15.36
N ILE A 118 1.66 10.92 -15.32
CA ILE A 118 0.32 10.89 -14.73
C ILE A 118 -0.56 9.87 -15.48
N GLU A 119 -0.56 9.90 -16.82
CA GLU A 119 -1.32 8.95 -17.63
C GLU A 119 -0.88 7.50 -17.41
N LYS A 120 0.43 7.25 -17.28
CA LYS A 120 0.96 5.90 -16.96
C LYS A 120 0.47 5.42 -15.60
N ARG A 121 0.50 6.27 -14.56
CA ARG A 121 -0.02 5.92 -13.22
C ARG A 121 -1.50 5.57 -13.26
N LEU A 122 -2.32 6.39 -13.93
CA LEU A 122 -3.76 6.12 -14.08
C LEU A 122 -4.02 4.82 -14.84
N LYS A 123 -3.22 4.53 -15.87
CA LYS A 123 -3.30 3.27 -16.61
C LYS A 123 -2.97 2.07 -15.72
N HIS A 124 -1.86 2.11 -14.98
CA HIS A 124 -1.47 1.03 -14.08
C HIS A 124 -2.51 0.82 -12.98
N ALA A 125 -3.03 1.89 -12.36
CA ALA A 125 -4.08 1.78 -11.34
C ALA A 125 -5.35 1.10 -11.87
N ARG A 126 -5.75 1.39 -13.12
CA ARG A 126 -6.88 0.73 -13.78
C ARG A 126 -6.60 -0.75 -14.07
N GLU A 127 -5.39 -1.08 -14.48
CA GLU A 127 -4.97 -2.46 -14.76
C GLU A 127 -4.91 -3.29 -13.46
N ASP A 128 -4.36 -2.71 -12.39
CA ASP A 128 -4.26 -3.32 -11.07
C ASP A 128 -5.65 -3.61 -10.49
N LEU A 129 -6.58 -2.65 -10.56
CA LEU A 129 -7.95 -2.90 -10.11
C LEU A 129 -8.62 -4.03 -10.90
N LYS A 130 -8.52 -4.01 -12.23
CA LYS A 130 -9.10 -5.09 -13.07
C LYS A 130 -8.49 -6.45 -12.75
N ALA A 131 -7.17 -6.50 -12.58
CA ALA A 131 -6.47 -7.73 -12.26
C ALA A 131 -6.81 -8.22 -10.84
N SER A 132 -7.05 -7.31 -9.90
CA SER A 132 -7.51 -7.63 -8.54
C SER A 132 -8.94 -8.21 -8.54
N GLU A 133 -9.83 -7.68 -9.37
CA GLU A 133 -11.20 -8.21 -9.54
C GLU A 133 -11.20 -9.60 -10.18
N GLN A 134 -10.27 -9.86 -11.11
CA GLN A 134 -10.16 -11.14 -11.80
C GLN A 134 -9.50 -12.23 -10.95
N ASN A 135 -8.74 -11.85 -9.91
CA ASN A 135 -7.98 -12.79 -9.09
C ASN A 135 -8.22 -12.53 -7.59
N PRO A 136 -9.47 -12.72 -7.10
CA PRO A 136 -9.79 -12.47 -5.69
C PRO A 136 -8.99 -13.37 -4.74
N ASP A 137 -8.61 -14.57 -5.18
CA ASP A 137 -7.81 -15.53 -4.41
C ASP A 137 -6.37 -15.06 -4.12
N LEU A 138 -5.94 -13.93 -4.70
CA LEU A 138 -4.67 -13.31 -4.34
C LEU A 138 -4.70 -12.65 -2.96
N PHE A 139 -5.87 -12.35 -2.41
CA PHE A 139 -5.98 -11.61 -1.17
C PHE A 139 -6.67 -12.45 -0.10
N ASP A 140 -6.13 -12.40 1.11
CA ASP A 140 -6.73 -13.05 2.27
C ASP A 140 -7.98 -12.31 2.73
N LEU A 141 -8.04 -11.00 2.45
CA LEU A 141 -9.19 -10.14 2.72
C LEU A 141 -9.31 -9.04 1.65
N VAL A 142 -10.54 -8.74 1.26
CA VAL A 142 -10.87 -7.58 0.42
C VAL A 142 -11.76 -6.62 1.20
N ILE A 143 -11.29 -5.39 1.39
CA ILE A 143 -12.00 -4.29 2.03
C ILE A 143 -12.45 -3.32 0.94
N ILE A 144 -13.75 -3.05 0.91
CA ILE A 144 -14.30 -2.00 0.06
C ILE A 144 -14.22 -0.69 0.84
N ASN A 145 -13.53 0.28 0.26
CA ASN A 145 -13.37 1.61 0.82
C ASN A 145 -14.42 2.57 0.24
N ASP A 146 -15.67 2.36 0.64
CA ASP A 146 -16.78 3.29 0.39
C ASP A 146 -16.92 4.32 1.53
N ASP A 147 -16.67 3.88 2.76
CA ASP A 147 -16.66 4.68 3.97
C ASP A 147 -15.35 4.46 4.76
N LEU A 148 -14.65 5.56 5.04
CA LEU A 148 -13.35 5.58 5.74
C LEU A 148 -13.42 4.87 7.08
N GLU A 149 -14.46 5.16 7.89
CA GLU A 149 -14.58 4.62 9.24
C GLU A 149 -14.82 3.10 9.21
N THR A 150 -15.67 2.64 8.30
CA THR A 150 -15.99 1.23 8.10
C THR A 150 -14.80 0.44 7.58
N ALA A 151 -14.11 0.95 6.56
CA ALA A 151 -12.91 0.32 6.01
C ALA A 151 -11.80 0.21 7.06
N TYR A 152 -11.61 1.26 7.87
CA TYR A 152 -10.66 1.26 8.97
C TYR A 152 -10.99 0.19 10.03
N LYS A 153 -12.25 0.09 10.47
CA LYS A 153 -12.67 -0.95 11.42
C LYS A 153 -12.45 -2.36 10.89
N GLN A 154 -12.75 -2.58 9.60
CA GLN A 154 -12.49 -3.87 8.95
C GLN A 154 -10.99 -4.18 8.90
N PHE A 155 -10.15 -3.19 8.60
CA PHE A 155 -8.70 -3.36 8.58
C PHE A 155 -8.15 -3.71 9.96
N ILE A 156 -8.55 -2.98 11.01
CA ILE A 156 -8.11 -3.27 12.39
C ILE A 156 -8.55 -4.67 12.83
N ALA A 157 -9.80 -5.05 12.59
CA ALA A 157 -10.29 -6.40 12.90
C ALA A 157 -9.48 -7.48 12.17
N ALA A 158 -9.03 -7.21 10.94
CA ALA A 158 -8.24 -8.14 10.14
C ALA A 158 -6.81 -8.37 10.66
N ILE A 159 -6.27 -7.43 11.44
CA ILE A 159 -4.91 -7.52 12.01
C ILE A 159 -4.92 -7.71 13.53
N GLU A 160 -6.10 -7.77 14.15
CA GLU A 160 -6.26 -7.86 15.61
C GLU A 160 -5.56 -9.10 16.18
N ASP A 161 -5.74 -10.27 15.54
CA ASP A 161 -5.08 -11.52 15.94
C ASP A 161 -3.54 -11.40 15.88
N ASP A 162 -3.01 -10.69 14.88
CA ASP A 162 -1.56 -10.49 14.74
C ASP A 162 -1.04 -9.56 15.84
N LEU A 163 -1.79 -8.50 16.16
CA LEU A 163 -1.45 -7.57 17.24
C LEU A 163 -1.42 -8.29 18.60
N MET A 164 -2.40 -9.16 18.86
CA MET A 164 -2.43 -9.97 20.09
C MET A 164 -1.26 -10.96 20.18
N SER A 165 -0.88 -11.55 19.05
CA SER A 165 0.23 -12.52 18.98
C SER A 165 1.59 -11.90 19.33
N ILE A 166 1.79 -10.62 19.01
CA ILE A 166 3.03 -9.88 19.31
C ILE A 166 3.03 -9.35 20.74
N SER A 167 1.88 -8.93 21.27
CA SER A 167 1.79 -8.45 22.66
C SER A 167 1.99 -9.55 23.71
N SER A 168 1.93 -10.82 23.31
CA SER A 168 2.09 -11.97 24.19
C SER A 168 3.46 -12.67 24.06
N ALA A 169 4.36 -12.15 23.23
CA ALA A 169 5.73 -12.61 23.01
C ALA A 169 6.77 -11.76 23.75
#